data_AF-A0A502HQW9-F1
#
_entry.id   AF-A0A502HQW9-F1
#
_cell.length_a   1.000
_cell.length_b   1.000
_cell.length_c   1.000
_cell.angle_alpha   90.00
_cell.angle_beta   90.00
_cell.angle_gamma   90.00
#
_symmetry.space_group_name_H-M   'P 1'
#
loop_
_entity.id
_entity.type
_entity.pdbx_description
1 polymer ?
#
loop_
_entity_poly.entity_id
_entity_poly.type
_entity_poly.pdbx_seq_one_letter_code
_entity_poly.pdbx_strand_id
1 'polypeptide(L)'
;MLYERIDTAVINDDLPWVPLTPYDDNVVKYIKCDPVRGETITLLKVPAGTTLLKHHHSGTVIDEIITLNITMGDLVYFDENNNVCAIENRKTGVERYRAFCEANGIEAKDITRFSL
;
A
#
# COMPACT_ATOMS: atom_id res chain seq x y z
N MET A 1 -4.91 -23.30 19.58
CA MET A 1 -5.40 -21.91 19.78
C MET A 1 -4.98 -21.03 18.60
N LEU A 2 -5.66 -19.90 18.33
CA LEU A 2 -5.39 -19.05 17.14
C LEU A 2 -3.94 -18.54 17.02
N TYR A 3 -3.17 -18.55 18.12
CA TYR A 3 -1.78 -18.08 18.13
C TYR A 3 -0.75 -19.12 17.66
N GLU A 4 -1.10 -20.40 17.54
CA GLU A 4 -0.14 -21.46 17.17
C GLU A 4 0.42 -21.31 15.75
N ARG A 5 -0.21 -20.46 14.93
CA ARG A 5 0.22 -20.12 13.58
C ARG A 5 0.70 -18.67 13.46
N ILE A 6 1.01 -18.01 14.58
CA ILE A 6 1.59 -16.66 14.60
C ILE A 6 3.07 -16.81 14.96
N ASP A 7 3.94 -16.26 14.12
CA ASP A 7 5.38 -16.26 14.37
C ASP A 7 5.99 -14.96 13.84
N THR A 8 7.21 -14.64 14.26
CA THR A 8 7.97 -13.55 13.66
C THR A 8 8.38 -13.97 12.26
N ALA A 9 7.87 -13.24 11.27
CA ALA A 9 8.21 -13.43 9.86
C ALA A 9 9.06 -12.28 9.34
N VAL A 10 9.88 -12.58 8.34
CA VAL A 10 10.62 -11.59 7.56
C VAL A 10 10.08 -11.61 6.14
N ILE A 11 9.80 -10.42 5.61
CA ILE A 11 9.44 -10.23 4.20
C ILE A 11 10.68 -9.72 3.49
N ASN A 12 11.15 -10.49 2.51
CA ASN A 12 12.27 -10.11 1.67
C ASN A 12 11.83 -9.11 0.58
N ASP A 13 12.79 -8.55 -0.16
CA ASP A 13 12.52 -7.59 -1.24
C ASP A 13 11.94 -8.22 -2.53
N ASP A 14 11.30 -9.38 -2.41
CA ASP A 14 10.75 -10.16 -3.52
C ASP A 14 9.26 -9.88 -3.79
N LEU A 15 8.65 -8.98 -3.02
CA LEU A 15 7.31 -8.47 -3.32
C LEU A 15 7.35 -7.49 -4.51
N PRO A 16 6.36 -7.57 -5.43
CA PRO A 16 6.30 -6.69 -6.58
C PRO A 16 5.97 -5.25 -6.20
N TRP A 17 6.47 -4.31 -7.00
CA TRP A 17 5.91 -2.96 -7.07
C TRP A 17 4.63 -3.01 -7.90
N VAL A 18 3.52 -2.61 -7.31
CA VAL A 18 2.19 -2.65 -7.92
C VAL A 18 1.77 -1.24 -8.30
N PRO A 19 1.36 -0.96 -9.55
CA PRO A 19 0.81 0.34 -9.93
C PRO A 19 -0.39 0.73 -9.07
N LEU A 20 -0.44 1.99 -8.64
CA LEU A 20 -1.58 2.55 -7.92
C LEU A 20 -2.72 2.96 -8.89
N THR A 21 -2.97 2.09 -9.87
CA THR A 21 -4.01 2.29 -10.87
C THR A 21 -5.40 2.19 -10.23
N PRO A 22 -6.39 2.93 -10.77
CA PRO A 22 -6.30 3.77 -11.97
C PRO A 22 -5.92 5.24 -11.70
N TYR A 23 -5.39 5.58 -10.52
CA TYR A 23 -5.35 6.98 -10.07
C TYR A 23 -4.19 7.77 -10.65
N ASP A 24 -2.96 7.25 -10.55
CA ASP A 24 -1.75 7.96 -10.92
C ASP A 24 -0.59 6.99 -11.24
N ASP A 25 0.59 7.56 -11.52
CA ASP A 25 1.82 6.84 -11.85
C ASP A 25 2.60 6.36 -10.60
N ASN A 26 2.04 6.50 -9.39
CA ASN A 26 2.69 5.98 -8.20
C ASN A 26 2.66 4.45 -8.22
N VAL A 27 3.67 3.84 -7.60
CA VAL A 27 3.70 2.39 -7.41
C VAL A 27 3.88 2.07 -5.93
N VAL A 28 3.24 1.02 -5.48
CA VAL A 28 3.17 0.61 -4.08
C VAL A 28 3.64 -0.84 -3.92
N LYS A 29 4.48 -1.08 -2.92
CA LYS A 29 4.85 -2.43 -2.48
C LYS A 29 4.10 -2.72 -1.17
N TYR A 30 3.21 -3.71 -1.21
CA TYR A 30 2.39 -4.10 -0.05
C TYR A 30 3.14 -5.07 0.86
N ILE A 31 3.74 -4.57 1.94
CA ILE A 31 4.44 -5.41 2.93
C ILE A 31 3.42 -6.14 3.79
N LYS A 32 2.38 -5.44 4.27
CA LYS A 32 1.37 -6.02 5.16
C LYS A 32 0.00 -5.39 4.95
N CYS A 33 -1.06 -6.18 5.09
CA CYS A 33 -2.45 -5.73 5.14
C CYS A 33 -3.18 -6.47 6.28
N ASP A 34 -3.14 -5.95 7.50
CA ASP A 34 -3.76 -6.56 8.69
C ASP A 34 -5.29 -6.54 8.60
N PRO A 35 -5.94 -7.72 8.52
CA PRO A 35 -7.37 -7.78 8.39
C PRO A 35 -8.16 -7.35 9.61
N VAL A 36 -7.54 -7.40 10.78
CA VAL A 36 -8.15 -7.20 12.10
C VAL A 36 -8.19 -5.72 12.45
N ARG A 37 -7.08 -5.00 12.25
CA ARG A 37 -6.96 -3.58 12.61
C ARG A 37 -7.26 -2.61 11.48
N GLY A 38 -7.37 -3.09 10.24
CA GLY A 38 -7.45 -2.18 9.10
C GLY A 38 -6.12 -1.48 8.85
N GLU A 39 -4.99 -2.14 9.08
CA GLU A 39 -3.65 -1.55 8.93
C GLU A 39 -2.99 -2.01 7.63
N THR A 40 -2.28 -1.11 6.97
CA THR A 40 -1.38 -1.43 5.86
C THR A 40 0.04 -0.94 6.14
N ILE A 41 1.04 -1.79 5.87
CA ILE A 41 2.46 -1.40 5.83
C ILE A 41 2.88 -1.44 4.37
N THR A 42 3.37 -0.32 3.85
CA THR A 42 3.71 -0.18 2.42
C THR A 42 5.02 0.57 2.20
N LEU A 43 5.68 0.27 1.08
CA LEU A 43 6.56 1.24 0.45
C LEU A 43 5.77 1.93 -0.67
N LEU A 44 5.71 3.26 -0.65
CA LEU A 44 5.14 4.05 -1.74
C LEU A 44 6.28 4.73 -2.49
N LYS A 45 6.33 4.54 -3.80
CA LYS A 45 7.25 5.21 -4.70
C LYS A 45 6.49 6.26 -5.50
N VAL A 46 6.95 7.50 -5.41
CA VAL A 46 6.35 8.69 -6.03
C VAL A 46 7.33 9.27 -7.05
N PRO A 47 6.95 9.40 -8.33
CA PRO A 47 7.80 10.02 -9.34
C PRO A 47 8.16 11.48 -9.02
N ALA A 48 9.30 11.93 -9.54
CA ALA A 48 9.71 13.33 -9.41
C ALA A 48 8.68 14.26 -10.09
N GLY A 49 8.36 15.38 -9.45
CA GLY A 49 7.41 16.38 -9.98
C GLY A 49 5.94 16.05 -9.77
N THR A 50 5.59 14.91 -9.15
CA THR A 50 4.21 14.60 -8.78
C THR A 50 3.72 15.54 -7.67
N THR A 51 2.62 16.23 -7.91
CA THR A 51 1.93 17.00 -6.87
C THR A 51 0.94 16.07 -6.17
N LEU A 52 1.28 15.61 -4.97
CA LEU A 52 0.33 14.90 -4.12
C LEU A 52 -0.61 15.89 -3.42
N LEU A 53 -1.73 15.38 -2.89
CA LEU A 53 -2.61 16.15 -1.99
C LEU A 53 -1.79 16.76 -0.85
N LYS A 54 -2.21 17.95 -0.40
CA LYS A 54 -1.48 18.79 0.56
C LYS A 54 -1.03 18.01 1.80
N HIS A 55 0.29 17.96 2.02
CA HIS A 55 0.93 17.39 3.20
C HIS A 55 2.22 18.19 3.51
N HIS A 56 2.76 18.07 4.74
CA HIS A 56 3.91 18.87 5.20
C HIS A 56 5.18 18.02 5.30
N HIS A 57 6.25 18.46 4.64
CA HIS A 57 7.62 17.95 4.82
C HIS A 57 8.47 19.00 5.54
N SER A 58 9.26 18.59 6.53
CA SER A 58 10.27 19.45 7.15
C SER A 58 11.58 19.55 6.33
N GLY A 59 11.72 18.72 5.28
CA GLY A 59 12.87 18.68 4.37
C GLY A 59 12.52 18.99 2.92
N THR A 60 13.53 19.21 2.09
CA THR A 60 13.36 19.39 0.63
C THR A 60 13.12 18.04 -0.04
N VAL A 61 12.12 17.98 -0.91
CA VAL A 61 11.89 16.86 -1.81
C VAL A 61 12.60 17.16 -3.13
N ILE A 62 13.65 16.40 -3.43
CA ILE A 62 14.32 16.36 -4.74
C ILE A 62 14.25 14.91 -5.23
N ASP A 63 13.85 14.72 -6.49
CA ASP A 63 13.77 13.43 -7.18
C ASP A 63 12.63 12.47 -6.74
N GLU A 64 12.73 11.20 -7.17
CA GLU A 64 11.84 10.10 -6.80
C GLU A 64 11.88 9.89 -5.28
N ILE A 65 10.71 9.79 -4.65
CA ILE A 65 10.61 9.51 -3.21
C ILE A 65 10.17 8.07 -3.03
N ILE A 66 10.84 7.34 -2.13
CA ILE A 66 10.31 6.09 -1.57
C ILE A 66 10.03 6.31 -0.09
N THR A 67 8.76 6.20 0.32
CA THR A 67 8.35 6.32 1.73
C THR A 67 7.94 4.96 2.30
N LEU A 68 8.33 4.69 3.55
CA LEU A 68 7.75 3.62 4.36
C LEU A 68 6.53 4.19 5.11
N ASN A 69 5.36 3.62 4.85
CA ASN A 69 4.11 4.06 5.46
C ASN A 69 3.49 2.95 6.32
N ILE A 70 3.04 3.31 7.51
CA ILE A 70 2.17 2.48 8.36
C ILE A 70 0.87 3.26 8.50
N THR A 71 -0.18 2.78 7.83
CA THR A 71 -1.46 3.47 7.74
C THR A 71 -2.53 2.62 8.41
N MET A 72 -3.31 3.22 9.30
CA MET A 72 -4.40 2.56 10.00
C MET A 72 -5.72 3.21 9.62
N GLY A 73 -6.71 2.38 9.30
CA GLY A 73 -8.00 2.83 8.79
C GLY A 73 -7.97 3.11 7.29
N ASP A 74 -8.87 3.99 6.85
CA ASP A 74 -9.14 4.25 5.44
C ASP A 74 -8.61 5.63 5.04
N LEU A 75 -7.96 5.70 3.88
CA LEU A 75 -7.64 6.96 3.20
C LEU A 75 -8.84 7.36 2.35
N VAL A 76 -9.55 8.41 2.78
CA VAL A 76 -10.69 8.97 2.06
C VAL A 76 -10.23 10.17 1.26
N TYR A 77 -10.32 10.07 -0.06
CA TYR A 77 -9.95 11.12 -1.00
C TYR A 77 -11.18 11.95 -1.36
N PHE A 78 -10.99 13.25 -1.49
CA PHE A 78 -12.04 14.22 -1.80
C PHE A 78 -11.74 14.93 -3.12
N ASP A 79 -12.78 15.23 -3.89
CA ASP A 79 -12.70 16.11 -5.06
C ASP A 79 -12.66 17.61 -4.66
N GLU A 80 -12.58 18.51 -5.64
CA GLU A 80 -12.54 19.97 -5.42
C GLU A 80 -13.80 20.52 -4.72
N ASN A 81 -14.91 19.76 -4.75
CA ASN A 81 -16.19 20.13 -4.14
C ASN A 81 -16.38 19.47 -2.75
N ASN A 82 -15.35 18.83 -2.19
CA ASN A 82 -15.38 18.06 -0.94
C ASN A 82 -16.29 16.82 -0.98
N ASN A 83 -16.58 16.25 -2.15
CA ASN A 83 -17.23 14.96 -2.24
C ASN A 83 -16.20 13.84 -2.19
N VAL A 84 -16.56 12.70 -1.58
CA VAL A 84 -15.70 11.51 -1.59
C VAL A 84 -15.56 10.99 -3.02
N CYS A 85 -14.34 10.91 -3.53
CA CYS A 85 -14.04 10.43 -4.89
C CYS A 85 -13.35 9.07 -4.92
N ALA A 86 -12.62 8.70 -3.85
CA ALA A 86 -12.02 7.38 -3.69
C ALA A 86 -11.83 7.03 -2.20
N ILE A 87 -11.80 5.74 -1.91
CA ILE A 87 -11.47 5.20 -0.57
C ILE A 87 -10.41 4.11 -0.77
N GLU A 88 -9.24 4.31 -0.17
CA GLU A 88 -8.21 3.28 -0.10
C GLU A 88 -8.11 2.71 1.31
N ASN A 89 -8.11 1.39 1.42
CA ASN A 89 -7.96 0.70 2.69
C ASN A 89 -7.28 -0.66 2.48
N ARG A 90 -7.17 -1.46 3.54
CA ARG A 90 -6.56 -2.79 3.43
C ARG A 90 -7.23 -3.68 2.38
N LYS A 91 -8.55 -3.54 2.16
CA LYS A 91 -9.31 -4.43 1.28
C LYS A 91 -8.99 -4.10 -0.17
N THR A 92 -9.07 -2.83 -0.55
CA THR A 92 -8.67 -2.36 -1.89
C THR A 92 -7.19 -2.64 -2.14
N GLY A 93 -6.33 -2.50 -1.13
CA GLY A 93 -4.92 -2.85 -1.20
C GLY A 93 -4.67 -4.33 -1.51
N VAL A 94 -5.35 -5.24 -0.79
CA VAL A 94 -5.25 -6.69 -1.04
C VAL A 94 -5.80 -7.07 -2.41
N GLU A 95 -6.93 -6.49 -2.81
CA GLU A 95 -7.55 -6.72 -4.12
C GLU A 95 -6.60 -6.29 -5.25
N ARG A 96 -6.02 -5.09 -5.15
CA ARG A 96 -5.05 -4.56 -6.12
C ARG A 96 -3.81 -5.44 -6.21
N TYR A 97 -3.24 -5.81 -5.06
CA TYR A 97 -2.06 -6.68 -5.02
C TYR A 97 -2.31 -8.04 -5.70
N ARG A 98 -3.43 -8.69 -5.37
CA ARG A 98 -3.78 -10.00 -5.92
C ARG A 98 -4.09 -9.94 -7.41
N ALA A 99 -4.86 -8.94 -7.84
CA ALA A 99 -5.17 -8.73 -9.25
C ALA A 99 -3.90 -8.51 -10.08
N PHE A 100 -2.95 -7.71 -9.57
CA PHE A 100 -1.66 -7.54 -10.22
C PHE A 100 -0.86 -8.84 -10.30
N CYS A 101 -0.80 -9.61 -9.20
CA CYS A 101 -0.07 -10.87 -9.20
C CYS A 101 -0.67 -11.87 -10.19
N GLU A 102 -2.00 -12.01 -10.20
CA GLU A 102 -2.72 -12.88 -11.14
C GLU A 102 -2.47 -12.48 -12.60
N ALA A 103 -2.61 -11.19 -12.92
CA ALA A 103 -2.40 -10.68 -14.28
C ALA A 103 -0.96 -10.87 -14.80
N ASN A 104 0.02 -10.99 -13.90
CA ASN A 104 1.44 -11.13 -14.24
C ASN A 104 2.00 -12.55 -13.99
N GLY A 105 1.15 -13.52 -13.64
CA GLY A 105 1.59 -14.88 -13.35
C GLY A 105 2.52 -14.99 -12.13
N ILE A 106 2.40 -14.07 -11.17
CA ILE A 106 3.17 -14.05 -9.93
C ILE A 106 2.37 -14.81 -8.85
N GLU A 107 3.03 -15.74 -8.16
CA GLU A 107 2.42 -16.38 -6.98
C GLU A 107 2.30 -15.36 -5.84
N ALA A 108 1.06 -15.02 -5.48
CA ALA A 108 0.78 -14.02 -4.45
C ALA A 108 1.11 -14.57 -3.05
N LYS A 109 1.97 -13.86 -2.32
CA LYS A 109 2.21 -14.11 -0.89
C LYS A 109 1.02 -13.65 -0.06
N ASP A 110 0.72 -14.34 1.04
CA ASP A 110 -0.37 -13.93 1.93
C ASP A 110 0.04 -12.75 2.83
N ILE A 111 -0.10 -11.54 2.29
CA ILE A 111 0.16 -10.29 3.01
C ILE A 111 -0.85 -10.00 4.14
N THR A 112 -1.84 -10.88 4.37
CA THR A 112 -2.85 -10.72 5.43
C THR A 112 -2.57 -11.50 6.70
N ARG A 113 -1.64 -12.47 6.66
CA ARG A 113 -1.29 -13.30 7.82
C ARG A 113 -0.05 -12.82 8.53
N PHE A 114 -0.02 -12.98 9.85
CA PHE A 114 1.15 -12.73 10.71
C PHE A 114 2.08 -13.95 10.81
N SER A 115 2.18 -14.68 9.71
CA SER A 115 3.05 -15.83 9.49
C SER A 115 3.24 -16.01 7.98
N LEU A 116 4.33 -16.66 7.58
CA LEU A 116 4.59 -17.06 6.19
C LEU A 116 3.78 -18.31 5.84
#